data_AF-A0A6V7V530-F1
#
_entry.id   AF-A0A6V7V530-F1
#
_cell.length_a   1.000
_cell.length_b   1.000
_cell.length_c   1.000
_cell.angle_alpha   90.00
_cell.angle_beta   90.00
_cell.angle_gamma   90.00
#
_symmetry.space_group_name_H-M   'P 1'
#
loop_
_entity.id
_entity.type
_entity.pdbx_description
1 polymer ?
#
loop_
_entity_poly.entity_id
_entity_poly.type
_entity_poly.pdbx_seq_one_letter_code
_entity_poly.pdbx_strand_id
1 'polypeptide(L)'
;MINDEEEECSYSSSDESSQVVSLENRLQLESEWFQKARASSTIEQLRYLLADCCRRLNAQHKCSDPTLASEPRAKPSTERFQLSSKVVPPQESNLTALVILVGDSVVQAEVSLKYAKSASGFYRATAQPDVHWKIQQLQDAANTIVRALGSLYQGQRLYAEAIQKGADTSQLLLQIFQSVKNDIKLSRSSLTTPKKKSLTELCNFHPIKSFVPPLPHDILLSFYLSSAKLICAAYQVAQKEGTQTVTVFQAECQMPKIVELIQQLNVAFAVVHDFLANFNLLIDAKK
;
A
#
# COMPACT_ATOMS: atom_id res chain seq x y z
N MET A 1 -38.56 75.52 -10.36
CA MET A 1 -38.78 74.11 -10.72
C MET A 1 -37.41 73.54 -11.00
N ILE A 2 -37.06 72.53 -10.22
CA ILE A 2 -35.75 71.87 -10.17
C ILE A 2 -35.67 70.94 -11.39
N ASN A 3 -34.58 71.03 -12.16
CA ASN A 3 -34.21 69.99 -13.12
C ASN A 3 -33.23 69.08 -12.39
N ASP A 4 -33.65 67.83 -12.17
CA ASP A 4 -32.80 66.74 -11.72
C ASP A 4 -31.97 66.24 -12.91
N GLU A 5 -30.65 66.36 -12.81
CA GLU A 5 -29.69 65.65 -13.67
C GLU A 5 -29.48 64.25 -13.07
N GLU A 6 -30.14 63.24 -13.65
CA GLU A 6 -29.76 61.85 -13.44
C GLU A 6 -28.50 61.56 -14.26
N GLU A 7 -27.32 61.66 -13.63
CA GLU A 7 -26.09 61.05 -14.13
C GLU A 7 -26.21 59.52 -14.00
N GLU A 8 -26.66 58.85 -15.07
CA GLU A 8 -26.46 57.41 -15.24
C GLU A 8 -24.97 57.11 -15.35
N CYS A 9 -24.41 56.62 -14.24
CA CYS A 9 -23.07 56.07 -14.18
C CYS A 9 -23.02 54.75 -14.98
N SER A 10 -22.73 54.85 -16.28
CA SER A 10 -22.45 53.69 -17.15
C SER A 10 -21.07 53.10 -16.82
N TYR A 11 -20.99 52.35 -15.72
CA TYR A 11 -19.81 51.52 -15.45
C TYR A 11 -19.73 50.41 -16.51
N SER A 12 -18.59 50.38 -17.20
CA SER A 12 -18.30 49.72 -18.46
C SER A 12 -18.20 48.18 -18.35
N SER A 13 -19.22 47.47 -18.85
CA SER A 13 -19.18 46.01 -19.08
C SER A 13 -17.96 45.53 -19.89
N SER A 14 -17.35 46.41 -20.70
CA SER A 14 -16.15 46.16 -21.49
C SER A 14 -14.85 46.06 -20.67
N ASP A 15 -14.75 46.75 -19.52
CA ASP A 15 -13.55 46.69 -18.68
C ASP A 15 -13.51 45.42 -17.83
N GLU A 16 -14.67 44.94 -17.36
CA GLU A 16 -14.77 43.66 -16.64
C GLU A 16 -14.39 42.48 -17.54
N SER A 17 -14.88 42.46 -18.79
CA SER A 17 -14.55 41.40 -19.75
C SER A 17 -13.04 41.38 -20.09
N SER A 18 -12.41 42.54 -20.22
CA SER A 18 -10.97 42.66 -20.46
C SER A 18 -10.13 42.22 -19.26
N GLN A 19 -10.59 42.49 -18.04
CA GLN A 19 -9.94 42.04 -16.81
C GLN A 19 -10.04 40.52 -16.63
N VAL A 20 -11.20 39.92 -16.92
CA VAL A 20 -11.40 38.46 -16.87
C VAL A 20 -10.44 37.74 -17.82
N VAL A 21 -10.37 38.17 -19.08
CA VAL A 21 -9.45 37.60 -20.08
C VAL A 21 -7.97 37.74 -19.67
N SER A 22 -7.60 38.86 -19.04
CA SER A 22 -6.24 39.07 -18.51
C SER A 22 -5.91 38.11 -17.36
N LEU A 23 -6.87 37.86 -16.46
CA LEU A 23 -6.70 36.92 -15.34
C LEU A 23 -6.60 35.48 -15.82
N GLU A 24 -7.43 35.06 -16.78
CA GLU A 24 -7.37 33.72 -17.39
C GLU A 24 -6.00 33.44 -18.01
N ASN A 25 -5.45 34.41 -18.76
CA ASN A 25 -4.12 34.31 -19.36
C ASN A 25 -3.02 34.17 -18.29
N ARG A 26 -3.11 34.92 -17.19
CA ARG A 26 -2.14 34.81 -16.08
C ARG A 26 -2.20 33.45 -15.40
N LEU A 27 -3.40 32.92 -15.15
CA LEU A 27 -3.59 31.59 -14.57
C LEU A 27 -3.09 30.48 -15.50
N GLN A 28 -3.22 30.65 -16.82
CA GLN A 28 -2.67 29.72 -17.79
C GLN A 28 -1.13 29.71 -17.74
N LEU A 29 -0.49 30.88 -17.75
CA LEU A 29 0.97 30.98 -17.62
C LEU A 29 1.48 30.42 -16.29
N GLU A 30 0.78 30.67 -15.19
CA GLU A 30 1.12 30.13 -13.87
C GLU A 30 0.99 28.59 -13.84
N SER A 31 -0.07 28.05 -14.44
CA SER A 31 -0.27 26.62 -14.58
C SER A 31 0.83 25.95 -15.41
N GLU A 32 1.21 26.53 -16.54
CA GLU A 32 2.31 26.03 -17.38
C GLU A 32 3.66 26.12 -16.67
N TRP A 33 3.92 27.22 -15.96
CA TRP A 33 5.11 27.41 -15.15
C TRP A 33 5.19 26.35 -14.05
N PHE A 34 4.09 26.13 -13.30
CA PHE A 34 4.04 25.13 -12.23
C PHE A 34 4.37 23.73 -12.77
N GLN A 35 3.78 23.36 -13.91
CA GLN A 35 4.07 22.08 -14.56
C GLN A 35 5.55 21.94 -14.87
N LYS A 36 6.14 22.92 -15.59
CA LYS A 36 7.56 22.91 -15.96
C LYS A 36 8.48 22.88 -14.74
N ALA A 37 8.14 23.60 -13.68
CA ALA A 37 8.96 23.73 -12.48
C ALA A 37 8.87 22.50 -11.54
N ARG A 38 7.70 21.86 -11.46
CA ARG A 38 7.40 20.86 -10.41
C ARG A 38 7.20 19.44 -10.92
N ALA A 39 6.75 19.22 -12.15
CA ALA A 39 6.40 17.87 -12.61
C ALA A 39 7.60 16.93 -12.62
N SER A 40 8.69 17.31 -13.28
CA SER A 40 9.90 16.47 -13.40
C SER A 40 10.54 16.16 -12.04
N SER A 41 10.63 17.16 -11.15
CA SER A 41 11.19 16.97 -9.81
C SER A 41 10.31 16.08 -8.94
N THR A 42 8.99 16.21 -9.04
CA THR A 42 8.03 15.35 -8.32
C THR A 42 8.11 13.91 -8.83
N ILE A 43 8.19 13.72 -10.15
CA ILE A 43 8.35 12.38 -10.77
C ILE A 43 9.62 11.71 -10.25
N GLU A 44 10.75 12.42 -10.27
CA GLU A 44 12.03 11.84 -9.82
C GLU A 44 12.03 11.54 -8.32
N GLN A 45 11.45 12.42 -7.51
CA GLN A 45 11.30 12.19 -6.07
C GLN A 45 10.43 10.96 -5.78
N LEU A 46 9.30 10.80 -6.48
CA LEU A 46 8.45 9.62 -6.34
C LEU A 46 9.16 8.35 -6.82
N ARG A 47 9.90 8.44 -7.93
CA ARG A 47 10.70 7.32 -8.46
C ARG A 47 11.72 6.85 -7.44
N TYR A 48 12.47 7.77 -6.82
CA TYR A 48 13.44 7.46 -5.77
C TYR A 48 12.78 6.76 -4.56
N LEU A 49 11.69 7.34 -4.04
CA LEU A 49 10.97 6.79 -2.88
C LEU A 49 10.43 5.38 -3.16
N LEU A 50 9.80 5.18 -4.32
CA LEU A 50 9.18 3.91 -4.70
C LEU A 50 10.21 2.86 -5.12
N ALA A 51 11.35 3.25 -5.70
CA ALA A 51 12.45 2.34 -6.02
C ALA A 51 13.04 1.71 -4.75
N ASP A 52 13.17 2.49 -3.67
CA ASP A 52 13.61 1.96 -2.38
C ASP A 52 12.61 0.95 -1.79
N CYS A 53 11.30 1.26 -1.87
CA CYS A 53 10.24 0.32 -1.51
C CYS A 53 10.33 -0.99 -2.33
N CYS A 54 10.59 -0.87 -3.63
CA CYS A 54 10.74 -2.00 -4.54
C CYS A 54 11.96 -2.87 -4.19
N ARG A 55 13.10 -2.25 -3.86
CA ARG A 55 14.31 -2.92 -3.37
C ARG A 55 14.04 -3.72 -2.10
N ARG A 56 13.39 -3.11 -1.10
CA ARG A 56 13.05 -3.75 0.19
C ARG A 56 12.16 -4.99 0.01
N LEU A 57 11.28 -4.98 -1.00
CA LEU A 57 10.40 -6.10 -1.34
C LEU A 57 11.01 -7.08 -2.36
N ASN A 58 12.26 -6.89 -2.77
CA ASN A 58 12.96 -7.72 -3.78
C ASN A 58 12.22 -7.82 -5.13
N ALA A 59 11.52 -6.75 -5.52
CA ALA A 59 10.64 -6.73 -6.67
C ALA A 59 11.25 -6.09 -7.94
N GLN A 60 12.52 -5.68 -7.89
CA GLN A 60 13.22 -4.99 -8.99
C GLN A 60 13.17 -5.76 -10.32
N HIS A 61 13.18 -7.09 -10.26
CA HIS A 61 13.12 -7.96 -11.45
C HIS A 61 11.81 -7.85 -12.25
N LYS A 62 10.78 -7.21 -11.69
CA LYS A 62 9.49 -6.99 -12.34
C LYS A 62 9.36 -5.57 -12.92
N CYS A 63 10.33 -4.69 -12.69
CA CYS A 63 10.26 -3.30 -13.11
C CYS A 63 10.49 -3.14 -14.62
N SER A 64 9.67 -2.31 -15.25
CA SER A 64 9.83 -1.92 -16.65
C SER A 64 10.89 -0.81 -16.85
N ASP A 65 11.27 -0.09 -15.78
CA ASP A 65 12.36 0.88 -15.81
C ASP A 65 13.70 0.13 -15.92
N PRO A 66 14.42 0.24 -17.06
CA PRO A 66 15.65 -0.49 -17.28
C PRO A 66 16.76 -0.10 -16.29
N THR A 67 16.73 1.13 -15.77
CA THR A 67 17.73 1.59 -14.79
C THR A 67 17.61 0.76 -13.52
N LEU A 68 16.40 0.64 -12.98
CA LEU A 68 16.11 -0.12 -11.77
C LEU A 68 16.22 -1.63 -11.99
N ALA A 69 15.83 -2.13 -13.17
CA ALA A 69 15.92 -3.56 -13.51
C ALA A 69 17.36 -4.05 -13.64
N SER A 70 18.30 -3.15 -14.01
CA SER A 70 19.72 -3.45 -14.15
C SER A 70 20.52 -3.40 -12.84
N GLU A 71 19.93 -2.86 -11.76
CA GLU A 71 20.61 -2.76 -10.47
C GLU A 71 20.98 -4.13 -9.89
N PRO A 72 22.10 -4.24 -9.16
CA PRO A 72 22.47 -5.46 -8.46
C PRO A 72 21.35 -5.92 -7.52
N ARG A 73 20.87 -7.15 -7.73
CA ARG A 73 19.79 -7.73 -6.91
C ARG A 73 20.36 -8.22 -5.59
N ALA A 74 19.89 -7.64 -4.50
CA ALA A 74 20.10 -8.20 -3.18
C ALA A 74 19.42 -9.57 -3.10
N LYS A 75 20.05 -10.52 -2.39
CA LYS A 75 19.36 -11.76 -2.03
C LYS A 75 18.23 -11.42 -1.03
N PRO A 76 17.05 -12.04 -1.15
CA PRO A 76 16.00 -11.86 -0.15
C PRO A 76 16.54 -12.19 1.23
N SER A 77 16.32 -11.29 2.18
CA SER A 77 16.75 -11.48 3.56
C SER A 77 15.95 -12.57 4.24
N THR A 78 16.64 -13.42 5.01
CA THR A 78 16.00 -14.35 5.95
C THR A 78 15.72 -13.63 7.26
N GLU A 79 14.46 -13.62 7.69
CA GLU A 79 14.02 -12.94 8.91
C GLU A 79 13.25 -13.91 9.81
N ARG A 80 13.60 -13.91 11.10
CA ARG A 80 12.99 -14.77 12.13
C ARG A 80 12.10 -13.94 13.04
N PHE A 81 10.81 -14.27 13.09
CA PHE A 81 9.81 -13.58 13.89
C PHE A 81 9.27 -14.51 14.99
N GLN A 82 9.36 -14.06 16.23
CA GLN A 82 8.70 -14.69 17.37
C GLN A 82 7.42 -13.91 17.68
N LEU A 83 6.27 -14.57 17.54
CA LEU A 83 4.94 -14.03 17.75
C LEU A 83 4.43 -14.51 19.10
N SER A 84 3.89 -13.57 19.87
CA SER A 84 3.26 -13.86 21.16
C SER A 84 1.91 -13.16 21.25
N SER A 85 1.00 -13.70 22.07
CA SER A 85 -0.23 -12.99 22.38
C SER A 85 0.06 -11.76 23.25
N LYS A 86 -0.82 -10.76 23.22
CA LYS A 86 -0.74 -9.55 24.07
C LYS A 86 -1.17 -9.79 25.52
N VAL A 87 -1.46 -11.04 25.91
CA VAL A 87 -1.86 -11.37 27.28
C VAL A 87 -0.69 -11.12 28.22
N VAL A 88 -0.92 -10.28 29.23
CA VAL A 88 0.02 -10.02 30.32
C VAL A 88 -0.54 -10.73 31.56
N PRO A 89 0.21 -11.65 32.20
CA PRO A 89 1.61 -12.01 31.94
C PRO A 89 1.83 -12.93 30.71
N PRO A 90 2.99 -12.86 30.03
CA PRO A 90 3.31 -13.68 28.83
C PRO A 90 3.20 -15.19 29.03
N GLN A 91 3.30 -15.65 30.28
CA GLN A 91 3.19 -17.06 30.67
C GLN A 91 1.78 -17.62 30.46
N GLU A 92 0.77 -16.76 30.28
CA GLU A 92 -0.61 -17.12 29.98
C GLU A 92 -0.96 -17.00 28.49
N SER A 93 0.05 -16.79 27.64
CA SER A 93 -0.17 -16.65 26.20
C SER A 93 -0.83 -17.91 25.63
N ASN A 94 -2.09 -17.78 25.22
CA ASN A 94 -2.86 -18.89 24.67
C ASN A 94 -2.34 -19.33 23.30
N LEU A 95 -1.55 -18.51 22.60
CA LEU A 95 -0.95 -18.81 21.30
C LEU A 95 0.44 -18.17 21.20
N THR A 96 1.44 -18.93 20.76
CA THR A 96 2.73 -18.41 20.31
C THR A 96 3.08 -19.04 18.96
N ALA A 97 3.88 -18.33 18.17
CA ALA A 97 4.39 -18.86 16.91
C ALA A 97 5.81 -18.39 16.62
N LEU A 98 6.56 -19.20 15.90
CA LEU A 98 7.81 -18.82 15.27
C LEU A 98 7.58 -18.85 13.77
N VAL A 99 7.95 -17.78 13.06
CA VAL A 99 7.87 -17.73 11.59
C VAL A 99 9.21 -17.28 11.03
N ILE A 100 9.74 -18.02 10.06
CA ILE A 100 10.90 -17.59 9.28
C ILE A 100 10.43 -17.21 7.88
N LEU A 101 10.71 -15.97 7.47
CA LEU A 101 10.44 -15.45 6.15
C LEU A 101 11.73 -15.34 5.34
N VAL A 102 11.65 -15.68 4.05
CA VAL A 102 12.65 -15.34 3.04
C VAL A 102 11.94 -14.49 1.98
N GLY A 103 12.15 -13.17 2.02
CA GLY A 103 11.38 -12.23 1.20
C GLY A 103 9.88 -12.29 1.52
N ASP A 104 9.06 -12.72 0.56
CA ASP A 104 7.61 -12.85 0.70
C ASP A 104 7.15 -14.25 1.14
N SER A 105 8.08 -15.20 1.30
CA SER A 105 7.79 -16.62 1.48
C SER A 105 8.04 -17.05 2.93
N VAL A 106 7.03 -17.66 3.56
CA VAL A 106 7.20 -18.42 4.80
C VAL A 106 7.89 -19.72 4.48
N VAL A 107 9.07 -19.92 5.07
CA VAL A 107 9.88 -21.13 4.89
C VAL A 107 9.87 -22.04 6.11
N GLN A 108 9.50 -21.50 7.28
CA GLN A 108 9.31 -22.28 8.49
C GLN A 108 8.23 -21.62 9.33
N ALA A 109 7.36 -22.44 9.92
CA ALA A 109 6.40 -21.99 10.92
C ALA A 109 6.26 -23.04 12.03
N GLU A 110 6.36 -22.60 13.27
CA GLU A 110 6.09 -23.40 14.46
C GLU A 110 4.99 -22.72 15.25
N VAL A 111 4.06 -23.49 15.80
CA VAL A 111 2.92 -22.95 16.55
C VAL A 111 2.75 -23.73 17.84
N SER A 112 2.49 -23.01 18.93
CA SER A 112 2.08 -23.57 20.22
C SER A 112 0.79 -22.90 20.68
N LEU A 113 -0.28 -23.68 20.76
CA LEU A 113 -1.63 -23.23 21.11
C LEU A 113 -2.09 -23.95 22.38
N LYS A 114 -2.62 -23.21 23.36
CA LYS A 114 -3.29 -23.80 24.52
C LYS A 114 -4.55 -24.53 24.04
N TYR A 115 -4.59 -25.84 24.24
CA TYR A 115 -5.63 -26.70 23.69
C TYR A 115 -5.99 -27.77 24.72
N ALA A 116 -7.11 -27.60 25.39
CA ALA A 116 -7.52 -28.43 26.54
C ALA A 116 -7.72 -29.92 26.19
N LYS A 117 -8.01 -30.23 24.91
CA LYS A 117 -8.15 -31.62 24.44
C LYS A 117 -6.79 -32.31 24.20
N SER A 118 -5.67 -31.58 24.25
CA SER A 118 -4.33 -32.17 24.22
C SER A 118 -3.94 -32.69 25.60
N ALA A 119 -3.30 -33.86 25.66
CA ALA A 119 -2.80 -34.45 26.91
C ALA A 119 -1.84 -33.53 27.69
N SER A 120 -1.08 -32.68 26.98
CA SER A 120 -0.16 -31.72 27.61
C SER A 120 -0.80 -30.35 27.91
N GLY A 121 -2.09 -30.18 27.63
CA GLY A 121 -2.79 -28.89 27.64
C GLY A 121 -2.41 -27.94 26.51
N PHE A 122 -1.44 -28.33 25.66
CA PHE A 122 -0.99 -27.57 24.50
C PHE A 122 -0.94 -28.43 23.24
N TYR A 123 -1.35 -27.85 22.13
CA TYR A 123 -1.06 -28.34 20.80
C TYR A 123 0.20 -27.64 20.29
N ARG A 124 1.21 -28.42 19.89
CA ARG A 124 2.45 -27.91 19.29
C ARG A 124 2.67 -28.59 17.97
N ALA A 125 2.94 -27.81 16.93
CA ALA A 125 3.21 -28.34 15.60
C ALA A 125 4.13 -27.44 14.79
N THR A 126 4.79 -28.07 13.82
CA THR A 126 5.72 -27.41 12.89
C THR A 126 5.28 -27.71 11.47
N ALA A 127 5.23 -26.69 10.62
CA ALA A 127 5.03 -26.88 9.19
C ALA A 127 6.23 -27.67 8.61
N GLN A 128 5.97 -28.65 7.76
CA GLN A 128 7.05 -29.46 7.18
C GLN A 128 8.05 -28.58 6.41
N PRO A 129 9.36 -28.89 6.45
CA PRO A 129 10.40 -28.03 5.88
C PRO A 129 10.33 -27.83 4.36
N ASP A 130 9.67 -28.74 3.64
CA ASP A 130 9.46 -28.68 2.19
C ASP A 130 8.24 -27.82 1.80
N VAL A 131 7.42 -27.41 2.77
CA VAL A 131 6.20 -26.65 2.53
C VAL A 131 6.44 -25.16 2.75
N HIS A 132 6.50 -24.44 1.64
CA HIS A 132 6.62 -22.99 1.61
C HIS A 132 5.33 -22.35 1.09
N TRP A 133 4.98 -21.18 1.63
CA TRP A 133 3.88 -20.40 1.10
C TRP A 133 4.16 -18.91 1.15
N LYS A 134 3.54 -18.17 0.24
CA LYS A 134 3.75 -16.74 0.15
C LYS A 134 2.72 -15.96 0.96
N ILE A 135 3.17 -14.86 1.56
CA ILE A 135 2.28 -13.85 2.14
C ILE A 135 1.78 -12.97 1.01
N GLN A 136 0.54 -13.22 0.57
CA GLN A 136 -0.04 -12.52 -0.58
C GLN A 136 -0.01 -10.98 -0.44
N GLN A 137 -0.14 -10.47 0.78
CA GLN A 137 -0.07 -9.03 1.05
C GLN A 137 1.28 -8.39 0.67
N LEU A 138 2.39 -9.11 0.85
CA LEU A 138 3.71 -8.64 0.42
C LEU A 138 3.84 -8.63 -1.10
N GLN A 139 3.29 -9.64 -1.77
CA GLN A 139 3.24 -9.69 -3.24
C GLN A 139 2.38 -8.59 -3.83
N ASP A 140 1.19 -8.36 -3.27
CA ASP A 140 0.25 -7.34 -3.75
C ASP A 140 0.87 -5.93 -3.59
N ALA A 141 1.53 -5.67 -2.45
CA ALA A 141 2.28 -4.43 -2.24
C ALA A 141 3.41 -4.28 -3.26
N ALA A 142 4.22 -5.32 -3.46
CA ALA A 142 5.31 -5.31 -4.44
C ALA A 142 4.81 -5.03 -5.87
N ASN A 143 3.76 -5.73 -6.30
CA ASN A 143 3.20 -5.60 -7.64
C ASN A 143 2.60 -4.20 -7.88
N THR A 144 1.94 -3.62 -6.86
CA THR A 144 1.38 -2.26 -6.96
C THR A 144 2.47 -1.18 -7.00
N ILE A 145 3.56 -1.32 -6.23
CA ILE A 145 4.73 -0.44 -6.33
C ILE A 145 5.38 -0.52 -7.71
N VAL A 146 5.57 -1.74 -8.23
CA VAL A 146 6.14 -1.96 -9.58
C VAL A 146 5.28 -1.30 -10.65
N ARG A 147 3.95 -1.40 -10.54
CA ARG A 147 3.02 -0.73 -11.45
C ARG A 147 3.15 0.80 -11.38
N ALA A 148 3.22 1.38 -10.18
CA ALA A 148 3.41 2.81 -9.99
C ALA A 148 4.73 3.31 -10.62
N LEU A 149 5.82 2.56 -10.44
CA LEU A 149 7.11 2.85 -11.08
C LEU A 149 7.03 2.78 -12.61
N GLY A 150 6.30 1.80 -13.16
CA GLY A 150 6.03 1.72 -14.60
C GLY A 150 5.26 2.95 -15.13
N SER A 151 4.23 3.39 -14.40
CA SER A 151 3.47 4.60 -14.73
C SER A 151 4.34 5.86 -14.68
N LEU A 152 5.24 5.99 -13.70
CA LEU A 152 6.19 7.11 -13.62
C LEU A 152 7.18 7.09 -14.79
N TYR A 153 7.78 5.95 -15.09
CA TYR A 153 8.77 5.81 -16.17
C TYR A 153 8.16 6.14 -17.54
N GLN A 154 7.01 5.54 -17.86
CA GLN A 154 6.32 5.83 -19.13
C GLN A 154 5.80 7.27 -19.16
N GLY A 155 5.24 7.75 -18.04
CA GLY A 155 4.73 9.09 -17.90
C GLY A 155 5.79 10.17 -18.11
N GLN A 156 7.00 9.97 -17.57
CA GLN A 156 8.12 10.88 -17.75
C GLN A 156 8.52 11.04 -19.21
N ARG A 157 8.55 9.93 -19.97
CA ARG A 157 8.86 9.95 -21.41
C ARG A 157 7.80 10.72 -22.20
N LEU A 158 6.53 10.39 -21.99
CA LEU A 158 5.42 11.07 -22.66
C LEU A 158 5.37 12.56 -22.32
N TYR A 159 5.68 12.93 -21.07
CA TYR A 159 5.74 14.31 -20.63
C TYR A 159 6.86 15.08 -21.34
N ALA A 160 8.06 14.50 -21.42
CA ALA A 160 9.18 15.11 -22.13
C ALA A 160 8.88 15.33 -23.63
N GLU A 161 8.27 14.33 -24.29
CA GLU A 161 7.87 14.44 -25.70
C GLU A 161 6.79 15.50 -25.92
N ALA A 162 5.80 15.60 -25.02
CA ALA A 162 4.75 16.60 -25.10
C ALA A 162 5.28 18.02 -24.93
N ILE A 163 6.21 18.25 -23.99
CA ILE A 163 6.89 19.55 -23.83
C ILE A 163 7.65 19.92 -25.11
N GLN A 164 8.41 19.00 -25.69
CA GLN A 164 9.17 19.26 -26.93
C GLN A 164 8.26 19.67 -28.10
N LYS A 165 7.03 19.14 -28.14
CA LYS A 165 6.02 19.46 -29.14
C LYS A 165 5.17 20.69 -28.80
N GLY A 166 5.37 21.32 -27.64
CA GLY A 166 4.54 22.42 -27.17
C GLY A 166 3.08 22.02 -26.90
N ALA A 167 2.83 20.74 -26.60
CA ALA A 167 1.48 20.23 -26.33
C ALA A 167 1.06 20.49 -24.88
N ASP A 168 -0.25 20.61 -24.64
CA ASP A 168 -0.80 20.67 -23.28
C ASP A 168 -0.57 19.34 -22.55
N THR A 169 0.14 19.42 -21.42
CA THR A 169 0.50 18.27 -20.58
C THR A 169 -0.45 18.05 -19.41
N SER A 170 -1.47 18.88 -19.25
CA SER A 170 -2.26 18.92 -18.02
C SER A 170 -3.00 17.61 -17.75
N GLN A 171 -3.70 17.08 -18.76
CA GLN A 171 -4.42 15.81 -18.64
C GLN A 171 -3.47 14.62 -18.41
N LEU A 172 -2.33 14.61 -19.09
CA LEU A 172 -1.31 13.58 -18.94
C LEU A 172 -0.76 13.55 -17.51
N LEU A 173 -0.39 14.69 -16.95
CA LEU A 173 0.11 14.79 -15.58
C LEU A 173 -0.95 14.37 -14.56
N LEU A 174 -2.21 14.80 -14.73
CA LEU A 174 -3.31 14.34 -13.88
C LEU A 174 -3.43 12.81 -13.90
N GLN A 175 -3.42 12.20 -15.07
CA GLN A 175 -3.53 10.74 -15.21
C GLN A 175 -2.36 10.01 -14.52
N ILE A 176 -1.12 10.45 -14.75
CA ILE A 176 0.08 9.86 -14.14
C ILE A 176 -0.02 9.94 -12.62
N PHE A 177 -0.21 11.13 -12.06
CA PHE A 177 -0.17 11.31 -10.61
C PHE A 177 -1.38 10.71 -9.91
N GLN A 178 -2.57 10.72 -10.52
CA GLN A 178 -3.74 10.02 -9.97
C GLN A 178 -3.53 8.50 -9.94
N SER A 179 -3.00 7.93 -11.02
CA SER A 179 -2.66 6.50 -11.10
C SER A 179 -1.66 6.13 -9.99
N VAL A 180 -0.56 6.87 -9.88
CA VAL A 180 0.49 6.63 -8.88
C VAL A 180 -0.05 6.79 -7.46
N LYS A 181 -0.86 7.83 -7.19
CA LYS A 181 -1.51 8.04 -5.88
C LYS A 181 -2.39 6.86 -5.48
N ASN A 182 -3.16 6.31 -6.43
CA ASN A 182 -4.01 5.15 -6.19
C ASN A 182 -3.19 3.89 -5.92
N ASP A 183 -2.12 3.66 -6.67
CA ASP A 183 -1.23 2.51 -6.47
C ASP A 183 -0.50 2.57 -5.12
N ILE A 184 -0.06 3.76 -4.68
CA ILE A 184 0.51 3.95 -3.33
C ILE A 184 -0.51 3.60 -2.25
N LYS A 185 -1.77 4.05 -2.39
CA LYS A 185 -2.84 3.70 -1.45
C LYS A 185 -3.09 2.20 -1.39
N LEU A 186 -3.14 1.54 -2.55
CA LEU A 186 -3.36 0.09 -2.65
C LEU A 186 -2.18 -0.68 -2.03
N SER A 187 -0.94 -0.30 -2.32
CA SER A 187 0.24 -0.90 -1.70
C SER A 187 0.20 -0.78 -0.18
N ARG A 188 -0.10 0.41 0.34
CA ARG A 188 -0.20 0.64 1.78
C ARG A 188 -1.31 -0.20 2.39
N SER A 189 -2.49 -0.22 1.77
CA SER A 189 -3.63 -0.99 2.26
C SER A 189 -3.33 -2.49 2.30
N SER A 190 -2.62 -3.03 1.31
CA SER A 190 -2.20 -4.44 1.34
C SER A 190 -1.37 -4.79 2.57
N LEU A 191 -0.52 -3.87 3.05
CA LEU A 191 0.35 -4.08 4.22
C LEU A 191 -0.34 -3.82 5.57
N THR A 192 -1.35 -2.95 5.60
CA THR A 192 -2.01 -2.52 6.84
C THR A 192 -3.32 -3.24 7.12
N THR A 193 -4.03 -3.64 6.07
CA THR A 193 -5.41 -4.12 6.15
C THR A 193 -5.47 -5.61 5.82
N PRO A 194 -5.81 -6.49 6.78
CA PRO A 194 -5.96 -7.90 6.51
C PRO A 194 -7.17 -8.15 5.60
N LYS A 195 -7.02 -9.05 4.63
CA LYS A 195 -8.14 -9.54 3.82
C LYS A 195 -8.98 -10.50 4.68
N LYS A 196 -10.30 -10.30 4.71
CA LYS A 196 -11.22 -11.24 5.35
C LYS A 196 -11.16 -12.57 4.60
N LYS A 197 -10.93 -13.66 5.33
CA LYS A 197 -11.05 -15.03 4.82
C LYS A 197 -12.21 -15.71 5.52
N SER A 198 -13.04 -16.39 4.75
CA SER A 198 -14.06 -17.31 5.25
C SER A 198 -13.42 -18.54 5.89
N LEU A 199 -14.16 -19.24 6.75
CA LEU A 199 -13.70 -20.51 7.34
C LEU A 199 -13.40 -21.54 6.25
N THR A 200 -14.21 -21.59 5.19
CA THR A 200 -14.01 -22.50 4.05
C THR A 200 -12.68 -22.23 3.33
N GLU A 201 -12.33 -20.97 3.11
CA GLU A 201 -11.02 -20.60 2.53
C GLU A 201 -9.86 -21.00 3.43
N LEU A 202 -10.03 -20.88 4.76
CA LEU A 202 -9.01 -21.32 5.71
C LEU A 202 -8.84 -22.84 5.69
N CYS A 203 -9.93 -23.62 5.68
CA CYS A 203 -9.88 -25.10 5.59
C CYS A 203 -9.17 -25.59 4.31
N ASN A 204 -9.35 -24.88 3.21
CA ASN A 204 -8.78 -25.23 1.91
C ASN A 204 -7.34 -24.73 1.71
N PHE A 205 -6.80 -23.96 2.67
CA PHE A 205 -5.45 -23.44 2.56
C PHE A 205 -4.43 -24.59 2.70
N HIS A 206 -3.78 -24.97 1.60
CA HIS A 206 -2.91 -26.15 1.56
C HIS A 206 -1.79 -26.19 2.63
N PRO A 207 -1.10 -25.07 2.95
CA PRO A 207 -0.02 -25.09 3.93
C PRO A 207 -0.44 -25.55 5.34
N ILE A 208 -1.68 -25.30 5.75
CA ILE A 208 -2.15 -25.77 7.08
C ILE A 208 -2.34 -27.28 7.14
N LYS A 209 -2.41 -27.99 6.00
CA LYS A 209 -2.47 -29.46 5.99
C LYS A 209 -1.10 -30.11 6.19
N SER A 210 -0.05 -29.31 6.24
CA SER A 210 1.34 -29.77 6.25
C SER A 210 2.03 -29.54 7.60
N PHE A 211 1.26 -29.33 8.67
CA PHE A 211 1.79 -29.29 10.02
C PHE A 211 1.95 -30.70 10.58
N VAL A 212 3.01 -30.90 11.35
CA VAL A 212 3.32 -32.15 12.04
C VAL A 212 3.44 -31.87 13.55
N PRO A 213 2.63 -32.52 14.40
CA PRO A 213 1.45 -33.33 14.05
C PRO A 213 0.38 -32.52 13.28
N PRO A 214 -0.56 -33.19 12.57
CA PRO A 214 -1.66 -32.51 11.88
C PRO A 214 -2.52 -31.67 12.83
N LEU A 215 -3.12 -30.59 12.31
CA LEU A 215 -4.03 -29.75 13.10
C LEU A 215 -5.23 -30.58 13.60
N PRO A 216 -5.68 -30.34 14.85
CA PRO A 216 -6.96 -30.85 15.31
C PRO A 216 -8.08 -30.37 14.39
N HIS A 217 -9.11 -31.20 14.20
CA HIS A 217 -10.22 -30.93 13.28
C HIS A 217 -11.03 -29.66 13.61
N ASP A 218 -10.97 -29.21 14.86
CA ASP A 218 -11.63 -28.00 15.34
C ASP A 218 -10.73 -26.75 15.32
N ILE A 219 -9.50 -26.86 14.81
CA ILE A 219 -8.53 -25.75 14.75
C ILE A 219 -8.19 -25.40 13.30
N LEU A 220 -8.23 -24.10 13.00
CA LEU A 220 -7.73 -23.54 11.75
C LEU A 220 -6.66 -22.50 12.05
N LEU A 221 -5.65 -22.40 11.17
CA LEU A 221 -4.58 -21.40 11.30
C LEU A 221 -4.58 -20.42 10.12
N SER A 222 -4.19 -19.18 10.40
CA SER A 222 -4.02 -18.14 9.39
C SER A 222 -2.80 -17.27 9.70
N PHE A 223 -2.05 -16.93 8.65
CA PHE A 223 -0.93 -16.01 8.72
C PHE A 223 -1.21 -14.82 7.81
N TYR A 224 -1.12 -13.61 8.34
CA TYR A 224 -1.42 -12.38 7.60
C TYR A 224 -0.72 -11.16 8.21
N LEU A 225 -0.71 -10.05 7.48
CA LEU A 225 -0.24 -8.75 7.96
C LEU A 225 -1.39 -7.88 8.45
N SER A 226 -1.16 -7.17 9.54
CA SER A 226 -2.04 -6.09 10.00
C SER A 226 -1.21 -4.98 10.62
N SER A 227 -1.37 -3.75 10.15
CA SER A 227 -0.68 -2.56 10.69
C SER A 227 0.83 -2.76 10.94
N ALA A 228 1.56 -3.29 9.95
CA ALA A 228 3.00 -3.60 10.03
C ALA A 228 3.39 -4.74 10.99
N LYS A 229 2.43 -5.60 11.36
CA LYS A 229 2.67 -6.78 12.19
C LYS A 229 2.38 -8.05 11.42
N LEU A 230 3.20 -9.06 11.65
CA LEU A 230 2.89 -10.43 11.26
C LEU A 230 1.98 -11.02 12.33
N ILE A 231 0.83 -11.52 11.92
CA ILE A 231 -0.19 -12.12 12.80
C ILE A 231 -0.29 -13.60 12.49
N CYS A 232 -0.26 -14.42 13.53
CA CYS A 232 -0.72 -15.80 13.51
C CYS A 232 -2.04 -15.85 14.28
N ALA A 233 -3.12 -16.25 13.60
CA ALA A 233 -4.43 -16.44 14.19
C ALA A 233 -4.79 -17.92 14.20
N ALA A 234 -5.27 -18.41 15.35
CA ALA A 234 -5.87 -19.74 15.48
C ALA A 234 -7.37 -19.60 15.75
N TYR A 235 -8.19 -20.26 14.94
CA TYR A 235 -9.64 -20.29 15.07
C TYR A 235 -10.04 -21.65 15.62
N GLN A 236 -10.61 -21.66 16.82
CA GLN A 236 -11.18 -22.86 17.42
C GLN A 236 -12.69 -22.86 17.21
N VAL A 237 -13.17 -23.87 16.51
CA VAL A 237 -14.57 -24.04 16.13
C VAL A 237 -15.22 -25.05 17.06
N ALA A 238 -16.18 -24.62 17.89
CA ALA A 238 -16.96 -25.52 18.73
C ALA A 238 -18.41 -25.58 18.24
N GLN A 239 -19.03 -26.76 18.37
CA GLN A 239 -20.47 -26.92 18.21
C GLN A 239 -21.07 -27.11 19.61
N LYS A 240 -21.98 -26.20 20.00
CA LYS A 240 -22.73 -26.32 21.25
C LYS A 240 -24.21 -26.11 20.93
N GLU A 241 -25.04 -27.11 21.24
CA GLU A 241 -26.52 -27.03 21.13
C GLU A 241 -27.00 -26.53 19.75
N GLY A 242 -26.41 -27.06 18.66
CA GLY A 242 -26.78 -26.68 17.29
C GLY A 242 -26.23 -25.33 16.81
N THR A 243 -25.59 -24.54 17.69
CA THR A 243 -24.94 -23.27 17.33
C THR A 243 -23.43 -23.44 17.22
N GLN A 244 -22.85 -22.96 16.12
CA GLN A 244 -21.41 -22.93 15.92
C GLN A 244 -20.81 -21.69 16.59
N THR A 245 -19.87 -21.89 17.51
CA THR A 245 -19.10 -20.81 18.14
C THR A 245 -17.66 -20.84 17.64
N VAL A 246 -17.07 -19.66 17.43
CA VAL A 246 -15.68 -19.53 16.97
C VAL A 246 -14.92 -18.69 17.99
N THR A 247 -13.92 -19.30 18.62
CA THR A 247 -12.96 -18.60 19.49
C THR A 247 -11.71 -18.30 18.69
N VAL A 248 -11.19 -17.08 18.80
CA VAL A 248 -10.01 -16.64 18.04
C VAL A 248 -8.86 -16.34 19.01
N PHE A 249 -7.73 -16.99 18.80
CA PHE A 249 -6.47 -16.69 19.48
C PHE A 249 -5.52 -16.00 18.51
N GLN A 250 -4.81 -14.98 18.96
CA GLN A 250 -3.87 -14.23 18.14
C GLN A 250 -2.52 -14.09 18.83
N ALA A 251 -1.47 -14.29 18.04
CA ALA A 251 -0.10 -13.96 18.35
C ALA A 251 0.43 -13.01 17.27
N GLU A 252 1.20 -12.00 17.67
CA GLU A 252 1.68 -10.98 16.75
C GLU A 252 3.15 -10.63 17.00
N CYS A 253 3.82 -10.13 15.97
CA CYS A 253 5.16 -9.59 16.03
C CYS A 253 5.27 -8.38 15.11
N GLN A 254 5.90 -7.30 15.59
CA GLN A 254 6.18 -6.12 14.75
C GLN A 254 7.21 -6.49 13.69
N MET A 255 7.01 -6.01 12.46
CA MET A 255 7.99 -6.17 11.38
C MET A 255 8.65 -4.81 11.07
N PRO A 256 9.87 -4.54 11.58
CA PRO A 256 10.52 -3.24 11.42
C PRO A 256 10.63 -2.78 9.96
N LYS A 257 11.00 -3.69 9.05
CA LYS A 257 11.09 -3.37 7.61
C LYS A 257 9.76 -2.92 7.01
N ILE A 258 8.65 -3.48 7.46
CA ILE A 258 7.31 -3.11 6.99
C ILE A 258 6.88 -1.77 7.58
N VAL A 259 7.31 -1.43 8.80
CA VAL A 259 7.11 -0.09 9.38
C VAL A 259 7.78 0.97 8.51
N GLU A 260 9.06 0.78 8.22
CA GLU A 260 9.85 1.71 7.40
C GLU A 260 9.24 1.83 5.99
N LEU A 261 8.84 0.70 5.39
CA LEU A 261 8.18 0.67 4.09
C LEU A 261 6.87 1.47 4.09
N ILE A 262 6.03 1.31 5.11
CA ILE A 262 4.77 2.08 5.23
C ILE A 262 5.06 3.57 5.44
N GLN A 263 6.06 3.93 6.24
CA GLN A 263 6.47 5.32 6.41
C GLN A 263 6.90 5.93 5.08
N GLN A 264 7.69 5.21 4.29
CA GLN A 264 8.16 5.67 2.98
C GLN A 264 7.02 5.81 1.97
N LEU A 265 6.05 4.88 1.98
CA LEU A 265 4.82 5.00 1.20
C LEU A 265 3.97 6.21 1.63
N ASN A 266 3.95 6.56 2.92
CA ASN A 266 3.25 7.76 3.40
C ASN A 266 3.92 9.04 2.93
N VAL A 267 5.27 9.09 2.90
CA VAL A 267 6.01 10.23 2.33
C VAL A 267 5.72 10.35 0.83
N ALA A 268 5.79 9.24 0.07
CA ALA A 268 5.45 9.24 -1.35
C ALA A 268 4.00 9.69 -1.59
N PHE A 269 3.07 9.25 -0.74
CA PHE A 269 1.68 9.67 -0.80
C PHE A 269 1.52 11.19 -0.60
N ALA A 270 2.22 11.76 0.38
CA ALA A 270 2.19 13.21 0.63
C ALA A 270 2.71 13.98 -0.59
N VAL A 271 3.86 13.59 -1.15
CA VAL A 271 4.45 14.22 -2.34
C VAL A 271 3.46 14.26 -3.51
N VAL A 272 2.83 13.12 -3.86
CA VAL A 272 1.87 13.08 -4.97
C VAL A 272 0.55 13.77 -4.63
N HIS A 273 0.14 13.76 -3.35
CA HIS A 273 -1.05 14.45 -2.90
C HIS A 273 -0.88 15.96 -3.04
N ASP A 274 0.24 16.50 -2.58
CA ASP A 274 0.54 17.94 -2.61
C ASP A 274 0.65 18.44 -4.04
N PHE A 275 1.29 17.66 -4.94
CA PHE A 275 1.32 17.99 -6.36
C PHE A 275 -0.11 18.10 -6.92
N LEU A 276 -0.95 17.07 -6.72
CA LEU A 276 -2.31 17.06 -7.24
C LEU A 276 -3.22 18.13 -6.62
N ALA A 277 -3.06 18.43 -5.34
CA ALA A 277 -3.84 19.46 -4.67
C ALA A 277 -3.56 20.84 -5.28
N ASN A 278 -2.27 21.20 -5.39
CA ASN A 278 -1.86 22.46 -6.03
C ASN A 278 -2.25 22.49 -7.51
N PHE A 279 -2.09 21.37 -8.20
CA PHE A 279 -2.38 21.31 -9.63
C PHE A 279 -3.88 21.43 -9.95
N ASN A 280 -4.75 20.80 -9.15
CA ASN A 280 -6.19 20.93 -9.32
C ASN A 280 -6.66 22.37 -9.04
N LEU A 281 -6.10 23.06 -8.05
CA LEU A 281 -6.42 24.47 -7.80
C LEU A 281 -6.12 25.33 -9.04
N LEU A 282 -5.01 25.08 -9.72
CA LEU A 282 -4.61 25.79 -10.94
C LEU A 282 -5.44 25.43 -12.17
N ILE A 283 -6.08 24.25 -12.19
CA ILE A 283 -6.97 23.83 -13.29
C ILE A 283 -8.39 24.30 -13.04
N ASP A 284 -8.91 24.18 -11.82
CA ASP A 284 -10.26 24.61 -11.49
C ASP A 284 -10.39 26.13 -11.50
N ALA A 285 -9.31 26.88 -11.22
CA ALA A 285 -9.28 28.33 -11.43
C ALA A 285 -9.43 28.74 -12.91
N LYS A 286 -9.32 27.81 -13.87
CA LYS A 286 -9.55 28.08 -15.30
C LYS A 286 -11.00 27.84 -15.75
N LYS A 287 -11.86 27.28 -14.90
CA LYS A 287 -13.27 26.99 -15.21
C LYS A 287 -14.18 28.04 -14.63
#